data_AF-A0A445GJE3-F1
#
_entry.id   AF-A0A445GJE3-F1
#
_cell.length_a   1.000
_cell.length_b   1.000
_cell.length_c   1.000
_cell.angle_alpha   90.00
_cell.angle_beta   90.00
_cell.angle_gamma   90.00
#
_symmetry.space_group_name_H-M   'P 1'
#
loop_
_entity.id
_entity.type
_entity.pdbx_description
1 polymer ?
#
loop_
_entity_poly.entity_id
_entity_poly.type
_entity_poly.pdbx_seq_one_letter_code
_entity_poly.pdbx_strand_id
1 'polypeptide(L)'
;MGQHRNNMKKDRETRGEWEPTWSSRAAEEAEAVAAIPCSGHGRVYLDGLILKGHEPVCECNPCYGGSDCSKLLSDCAANAAGGDPYFMEPFWMRHAASSAILVSGWHRMGYSYSDKSYISQLLVEYIKKLHAIVGNAITKGKYIVFGSGSTQLLNAAVYALSPNSSMSPAKVVATAPYYPVYRTQTQFFNSRDFSYEGETSSWKNKTDKNSIFIEFVTSPNNPDGKLTKEVLEGPNVKSIYDRAYYWPHFTAIPSPADDDLMIFTISKLTGHAGSRFGWAIVKDEAVYEKMLTYMDMNTMGVSREAQLRALKLLDVALEGDGKEIFQFAYSTMRDRWIRLKEIISKTKRFSLQKISSQYCTFFKRGRDASPAYAWLMCERQQDKNCYEILEAAGINGREGSLYSADNRYVRLSLIRSQDDFEILINKLKILVSKE
;
A
#
# COMPACT_ATOMS: atom_id res chain seq x y z
N MET A 1 0.89 39.40 -25.59
CA MET A 1 1.77 38.36 -25.00
C MET A 1 3.15 38.98 -24.83
N GLY A 2 3.63 39.23 -23.60
CA GLY A 2 4.96 39.81 -23.43
C GLY A 2 5.37 40.34 -22.06
N GLN A 3 4.45 40.61 -21.12
CA GLN A 3 4.82 41.27 -19.85
C GLN A 3 4.47 40.52 -18.56
N HIS A 4 3.72 39.41 -18.60
CA HIS A 4 3.42 38.62 -17.39
C HIS A 4 4.36 37.43 -17.13
N ARG A 5 5.36 37.18 -17.97
CA ARG A 5 6.34 36.08 -17.79
C ARG A 5 7.65 36.48 -17.10
N ASN A 6 7.87 37.75 -16.80
CA ASN A 6 9.11 38.23 -16.16
C ASN A 6 9.03 38.42 -14.64
N ASN A 7 7.85 38.39 -14.02
CA ASN A 7 7.74 38.59 -12.57
C ASN A 7 7.86 37.30 -11.73
N MET A 8 7.77 36.11 -12.34
CA MET A 8 7.92 34.85 -11.59
C MET A 8 9.37 34.36 -11.47
N LYS A 9 10.33 35.01 -12.15
CA LYS A 9 11.76 34.65 -12.09
C LYS A 9 12.59 35.58 -11.20
N LYS A 10 12.04 36.69 -10.71
CA LYS A 10 12.77 37.68 -9.89
C LYS A 10 12.59 37.55 -8.38
N ASP A 11 11.65 36.73 -7.90
CA ASP A 11 11.40 36.54 -6.46
C ASP A 11 12.21 35.41 -5.80
N ARG A 12 13.26 34.91 -6.46
CA ARG A 12 14.17 33.89 -5.88
C ARG A 12 15.44 34.46 -5.26
N GLU A 13 15.70 35.76 -5.40
CA GLU A 13 16.88 36.42 -4.83
C GLU A 13 16.44 37.58 -3.95
N THR A 14 15.91 37.25 -2.76
CA THR A 14 15.92 38.04 -1.49
C THR A 14 14.86 37.45 -0.56
N ARG A 15 15.05 36.21 -0.11
CA ARG A 15 14.53 35.84 1.22
C ARG A 15 15.66 36.19 2.18
N GLY A 16 15.45 37.17 3.06
CA GLY A 16 16.34 37.36 4.21
C GLY A 16 16.52 36.03 4.93
N GLU A 17 17.64 35.87 5.64
CA GLU A 17 17.89 34.69 6.48
C GLU A 17 16.64 34.41 7.31
N TRP A 18 16.08 33.23 7.13
CA TRP A 18 14.90 32.82 7.89
C TRP A 18 15.35 32.62 9.34
N GLU A 19 14.89 33.49 10.23
CA GLU A 19 15.09 33.35 11.67
C GLU A 19 13.89 32.63 12.28
N PRO A 20 13.97 31.32 12.55
CA PRO A 20 12.89 30.59 13.19
C PRO A 20 12.70 31.09 14.64
N THR A 21 11.45 31.30 15.04
CA THR A 21 11.09 31.76 16.40
C THR A 21 10.47 30.62 17.20
N TRP A 22 9.16 30.45 17.14
CA TRP A 22 8.42 29.45 17.92
C TRP A 22 8.67 28.00 17.45
N SER A 23 9.15 27.82 16.22
CA SER A 23 9.32 26.50 15.59
C SER A 23 10.68 25.86 15.86
N SER A 24 11.67 26.63 16.32
CA SER A 24 13.07 26.19 16.42
C SER A 24 13.21 24.95 17.28
N ARG A 25 12.60 24.96 18.47
CA ARG A 25 12.66 23.81 19.40
C ARG A 25 12.11 22.51 18.80
N ALA A 26 10.96 22.57 18.12
CA ALA A 26 10.36 21.37 17.53
C ALA A 26 11.20 20.83 16.36
N ALA A 27 11.83 21.72 15.58
CA ALA A 27 12.74 21.33 14.51
C ALA A 27 14.04 20.71 15.09
N GLU A 28 14.63 21.34 16.10
CA GLU A 28 15.82 20.85 16.81
C GLU A 28 15.57 19.46 17.44
N GLU A 29 14.44 19.26 18.11
CA GLU A 29 14.06 17.96 18.68
C GLU A 29 13.95 16.87 17.59
N ALA A 30 13.33 17.20 16.44
CA ALA A 30 13.19 16.27 15.33
C ALA A 30 14.54 15.90 14.69
N GLU A 31 15.42 16.89 14.47
CA GLU A 31 16.76 16.65 13.94
C GLU A 31 17.63 15.86 14.92
N ALA A 32 17.59 16.20 16.21
CA ALA A 32 18.34 15.50 17.25
C ALA A 32 17.96 14.02 17.31
N VAL A 33 16.66 13.70 17.28
CA VAL A 33 16.17 12.32 17.26
C VAL A 33 16.59 11.58 15.99
N ALA A 34 16.44 12.21 14.82
CA ALA A 34 16.82 11.60 13.56
C ALA A 34 18.35 11.37 13.42
N ALA A 35 19.16 12.15 14.15
CA ALA A 35 20.60 12.03 14.17
C ALA A 35 21.13 10.91 15.10
N ILE A 36 20.30 10.31 15.95
CA ILE A 36 20.72 9.22 16.84
C ILE A 36 21.12 8.01 16.00
N PRO A 37 22.38 7.53 16.10
CA PRO A 37 22.85 6.42 15.30
C PRO A 37 22.27 5.10 15.79
N CYS A 38 21.57 4.38 14.90
CA CYS A 38 21.08 3.02 15.13
C CYS A 38 21.74 2.01 14.17
N SER A 39 23.04 2.20 13.90
CA SER A 39 23.90 1.29 13.12
C SER A 39 23.45 0.95 11.70
N GLY A 40 22.52 1.71 11.12
CA GLY A 40 21.87 1.37 9.84
C GLY A 40 20.85 0.23 9.93
N HIS A 41 20.63 -0.31 11.13
CA HIS A 41 19.76 -1.46 11.41
C HIS A 41 18.59 -1.08 12.33
N GLY A 42 18.27 0.20 12.43
CA GLY A 42 17.19 0.73 13.24
C GLY A 42 17.01 2.23 13.02
N ARG A 43 16.07 2.81 13.77
CA ARG A 43 15.80 4.25 13.79
C ARG A 43 15.17 4.67 15.12
N VAL A 44 15.13 5.96 15.39
CA VAL A 44 14.45 6.53 16.55
C VAL A 44 13.29 7.43 16.09
N TYR A 45 12.19 7.43 16.83
CA TYR A 45 11.07 8.36 16.61
C TYR A 45 10.85 9.25 17.83
N LEU A 46 10.27 10.44 17.58
CA LEU A 46 10.00 11.44 18.62
C LEU A 46 9.11 10.90 19.75
N ASP A 47 8.16 10.02 19.41
CA ASP A 47 7.21 9.40 20.34
C ASP A 47 7.73 8.10 20.98
N GLY A 48 8.95 7.69 20.67
CA GLY A 48 9.62 6.50 21.20
C GLY A 48 10.09 6.61 22.66
N LEU A 49 9.45 7.47 23.49
CA LEU A 49 9.71 7.79 24.92
C LEU A 49 10.39 9.14 25.24
N ILE A 50 10.10 10.24 24.53
CA ILE A 50 10.56 11.61 24.95
C ILE A 50 9.58 12.30 25.91
N LEU A 51 8.35 11.80 26.03
CA LEU A 51 7.35 12.35 26.95
C LEU A 51 7.64 11.87 28.38
N LYS A 52 8.41 12.68 29.15
CA LYS A 52 8.77 12.56 30.60
C LYS A 52 10.22 12.09 30.91
N GLY A 53 11.22 12.62 30.21
CA GLY A 53 12.63 12.50 30.64
C GLY A 53 13.26 11.12 30.49
N HIS A 54 12.75 10.30 29.58
CA HIS A 54 13.41 9.06 29.16
C HIS A 54 14.23 9.33 27.89
N GLU A 55 15.33 8.61 27.72
CA GLU A 55 16.16 8.71 26.51
C GLU A 55 15.47 7.96 25.35
N PRO A 56 15.45 8.55 24.14
CA PRO A 56 14.94 7.87 22.95
C PRO A 56 15.73 6.58 22.69
N VAL A 57 15.03 5.46 22.45
CA VAL A 57 15.67 4.15 22.20
C VAL A 57 15.56 3.78 20.73
N CYS A 58 16.61 3.19 20.17
CA CYS A 58 16.57 2.65 18.82
C CYS A 58 15.50 1.55 18.67
N GLU A 59 14.62 1.71 17.70
CA GLU A 59 13.74 0.67 17.19
C GLU A 59 14.45 -0.11 16.09
N CYS A 60 14.93 -1.32 16.44
CA CYS A 60 15.72 -2.15 15.55
C CYS A 60 14.87 -2.84 14.46
N ASN A 61 15.46 -3.01 13.29
CA ASN A 61 14.99 -3.95 12.28
C ASN A 61 14.94 -5.37 12.88
N PRO A 62 14.07 -6.25 12.37
CA PRO A 62 14.02 -7.64 12.83
C PRO A 62 15.41 -8.29 12.79
N CYS A 63 15.69 -9.10 13.81
CA CYS A 63 16.98 -9.78 14.03
C CYS A 63 18.15 -8.90 14.51
N TYR A 64 17.96 -7.60 14.70
CA TYR A 64 18.97 -6.75 15.32
C TYR A 64 18.56 -6.34 16.73
N GLY A 65 19.55 -6.13 17.59
CA GLY A 65 19.37 -5.69 18.96
C GLY A 65 20.61 -4.96 19.48
N GLY A 66 20.65 -4.75 20.80
CA GLY A 66 21.56 -3.80 21.42
C GLY A 66 20.96 -2.39 21.43
N SER A 67 21.56 -1.49 22.21
CA SER A 67 21.06 -0.11 22.37
C SER A 67 21.10 0.71 21.07
N ASP A 68 21.95 0.33 20.13
CA ASP A 68 22.18 0.99 18.84
C ASP A 68 21.86 0.08 17.64
N CYS A 69 21.19 -1.06 17.87
CA CYS A 69 20.88 -2.06 16.85
C CYS A 69 22.08 -2.68 16.12
N SER A 70 23.31 -2.58 16.64
CA SER A 70 24.50 -3.15 16.00
C SER A 70 24.60 -4.68 16.11
N LYS A 71 23.90 -5.30 17.06
CA LYS A 71 24.04 -6.73 17.36
C LYS A 71 23.05 -7.56 16.55
N LEU A 72 23.56 -8.30 15.56
CA LEU A 72 22.80 -9.37 14.92
C LEU A 72 22.52 -10.49 15.95
N LEU A 73 21.24 -10.83 16.13
CA LEU A 73 20.80 -11.86 17.06
C LEU A 73 20.99 -13.25 16.45
N SER A 74 21.51 -14.20 17.23
CA SER A 74 21.59 -15.61 16.85
C SER A 74 20.19 -16.22 16.73
N ASP A 75 20.05 -17.23 15.87
CA ASP A 75 18.82 -18.02 15.68
C ASP A 75 17.56 -17.22 15.30
N CYS A 76 17.75 -16.08 14.65
CA CYS A 76 16.61 -15.29 14.17
C CYS A 76 16.00 -15.85 12.88
N ALA A 77 14.66 -15.81 12.81
CA ALA A 77 13.88 -16.15 11.62
C ALA A 77 13.69 -14.92 10.71
N ALA A 78 13.74 -15.13 9.40
CA ALA A 78 13.45 -14.09 8.41
C ALA A 78 11.97 -13.65 8.53
N ASN A 79 11.72 -12.36 8.75
CA ASN A 79 10.37 -11.82 8.73
C ASN A 79 9.95 -11.47 7.29
N ALA A 80 9.23 -12.40 6.65
CA ALA A 80 8.66 -12.20 5.32
C ALA A 80 7.12 -12.23 5.32
N ALA A 81 6.47 -12.14 6.49
CA ALA A 81 5.02 -12.32 6.61
C ALA A 81 4.25 -11.02 6.36
N GLY A 82 4.66 -9.93 7.03
CA GLY A 82 3.97 -8.64 6.98
C GLY A 82 4.21 -7.89 5.67
N GLY A 83 3.17 -7.23 5.17
CA GLY A 83 3.24 -6.40 3.95
C GLY A 83 3.70 -4.98 4.23
N ASP A 84 4.59 -4.77 5.19
CA ASP A 84 5.04 -3.43 5.56
C ASP A 84 6.13 -2.96 4.59
N PRO A 85 5.94 -1.79 3.97
CA PRO A 85 6.69 -1.33 2.80
C PRO A 85 7.99 -0.56 3.18
N TYR A 86 8.75 -1.06 4.17
CA TYR A 86 9.98 -0.40 4.65
C TYR A 86 11.05 -0.21 3.56
N PHE A 87 10.95 -0.91 2.43
CA PHE A 87 11.83 -0.67 1.27
C PHE A 87 11.80 0.78 0.74
N MET A 88 10.74 1.54 1.05
CA MET A 88 10.61 2.96 0.66
C MET A 88 11.29 3.93 1.63
N GLU A 89 11.66 3.49 2.84
CA GLU A 89 12.25 4.38 3.84
C GLU A 89 13.55 5.05 3.37
N PRO A 90 14.50 4.36 2.71
CA PRO A 90 15.72 5.01 2.21
C PRO A 90 15.46 6.12 1.19
N PHE A 91 14.34 6.05 0.45
CA PHE A 91 13.94 7.16 -0.43
C PHE A 91 13.61 8.39 0.41
N TRP A 92 12.73 8.26 1.40
CA TRP A 92 12.31 9.41 2.22
C TRP A 92 13.43 9.98 3.08
N MET A 93 14.37 9.17 3.55
CA MET A 93 15.56 9.66 4.24
C MET A 93 16.42 10.57 3.34
N ARG A 94 16.53 10.28 2.03
CA ARG A 94 17.21 11.18 1.07
C ARG A 94 16.43 12.44 0.76
N HIS A 95 15.12 12.44 0.97
CA HIS A 95 14.23 13.60 0.79
C HIS A 95 13.79 14.19 2.13
N ALA A 96 14.61 14.10 3.19
CA ALA A 96 14.22 14.52 4.54
C ALA A 96 13.74 15.98 4.57
N ALA A 97 14.55 16.92 4.07
CA ALA A 97 14.21 18.34 4.07
C ALA A 97 12.96 18.67 3.23
N SER A 98 12.79 18.05 2.06
CA SER A 98 11.65 18.33 1.19
C SER A 98 10.38 17.63 1.63
N SER A 99 10.44 16.56 2.44
CA SER A 99 9.28 15.81 2.92
C SER A 99 8.88 16.11 4.37
N ALA A 100 9.72 16.80 5.14
CA ALA A 100 9.42 17.25 6.49
C ALA A 100 8.25 18.26 6.52
N ILE A 101 7.49 18.24 7.62
CA ILE A 101 6.39 19.16 7.88
C ILE A 101 6.42 19.54 9.35
N LEU A 102 6.35 20.85 9.60
CA LEU A 102 6.03 21.37 10.91
C LEU A 102 4.51 21.57 11.02
N VAL A 103 3.90 20.98 12.03
CA VAL A 103 2.46 21.11 12.29
C VAL A 103 2.26 22.03 13.50
N SER A 104 1.63 23.19 13.29
CA SER A 104 1.36 24.12 14.40
C SER A 104 0.32 23.53 15.36
N GLY A 105 0.38 23.90 16.64
CA GLY A 105 -0.56 23.41 17.67
C GLY A 105 -2.03 23.80 17.43
N TRP A 106 -2.29 24.74 16.52
CA TRP A 106 -3.64 25.16 16.11
C TRP A 106 -4.01 24.69 14.69
N HIS A 107 -3.23 23.79 14.09
CA HIS A 107 -3.51 23.30 12.74
C HIS A 107 -4.86 22.58 12.69
N ARG A 108 -5.83 23.18 11.99
CA ARG A 108 -7.13 22.57 11.64
C ARG A 108 -7.85 21.89 12.82
N MET A 109 -7.94 22.57 13.97
CA MET A 109 -8.65 22.06 15.15
C MET A 109 -10.17 21.83 14.93
N GLY A 110 -10.78 22.47 13.93
CA GLY A 110 -12.19 22.28 13.60
C GLY A 110 -12.47 20.98 12.85
N TYR A 111 -13.69 20.45 12.98
CA TYR A 111 -14.10 19.19 12.33
C TYR A 111 -14.05 19.22 10.80
N SER A 112 -14.36 20.36 10.19
CA SER A 112 -14.50 20.50 8.73
C SER A 112 -13.60 21.59 8.14
N TYR A 113 -13.37 21.49 6.83
CA TYR A 113 -12.79 22.57 6.04
C TYR A 113 -13.81 23.71 5.87
N SER A 114 -13.39 24.84 5.32
CA SER A 114 -14.25 26.03 5.14
C SER A 114 -15.47 25.76 4.24
N ASP A 115 -15.40 24.76 3.37
CA ASP A 115 -16.49 24.28 2.53
C ASP A 115 -17.41 23.26 3.25
N LYS A 116 -17.23 23.08 4.56
CA LYS A 116 -17.90 22.10 5.43
C LYS A 116 -17.56 20.63 5.10
N SER A 117 -16.66 20.36 4.16
CA SER A 117 -16.25 19.00 3.83
C SER A 117 -15.21 18.46 4.82
N TYR A 118 -14.97 17.14 4.75
CA TYR A 118 -13.84 16.49 5.44
C TYR A 118 -12.61 16.29 4.55
N ILE A 119 -12.63 16.82 3.32
CA ILE A 119 -11.69 16.48 2.25
C ILE A 119 -10.85 17.70 1.88
N SER A 120 -9.53 17.59 1.97
CA SER A 120 -8.62 18.60 1.42
C SER A 120 -8.73 18.65 -0.11
N GLN A 121 -9.33 19.72 -0.65
CA GLN A 121 -9.43 19.94 -2.09
C GLN A 121 -8.04 20.03 -2.75
N LEU A 122 -7.04 20.62 -2.07
CA LEU A 122 -5.68 20.66 -2.58
C LEU A 122 -5.08 19.24 -2.71
N LEU A 123 -5.36 18.36 -1.75
CA LEU A 123 -4.91 16.97 -1.83
C LEU A 123 -5.61 16.21 -2.97
N VAL A 124 -6.90 16.49 -3.20
CA VAL A 124 -7.64 15.96 -4.36
C VAL A 124 -6.95 16.33 -5.67
N GLU A 125 -6.53 17.58 -5.83
CA GLU A 125 -5.80 18.03 -7.03
C GLU A 125 -4.44 17.35 -7.19
N TYR A 126 -3.70 17.14 -6.09
CA TYR A 126 -2.43 16.39 -6.14
C TYR A 126 -2.63 14.91 -6.47
N ILE A 127 -3.69 14.27 -5.98
CA ILE A 127 -4.05 12.90 -6.35
C ILE A 127 -4.40 12.81 -7.84
N LYS A 128 -5.18 13.76 -8.37
CA LYS A 128 -5.49 13.81 -9.81
C LYS A 128 -4.23 14.00 -10.64
N LYS A 129 -3.35 14.92 -10.25
CA LYS A 129 -2.06 15.18 -10.92
C LYS A 129 -1.16 13.94 -10.91
N LEU A 130 -1.08 13.24 -9.77
CA LEU A 130 -0.35 11.98 -9.64
C LEU A 130 -0.84 10.95 -10.64
N HIS A 131 -2.15 10.68 -10.69
CA HIS A 131 -2.70 9.71 -11.63
C HIS A 131 -2.51 10.13 -13.09
N ALA A 132 -2.56 11.43 -13.40
CA ALA A 132 -2.30 11.94 -14.74
C ALA A 132 -0.83 11.75 -15.17
N ILE A 133 0.13 11.97 -14.27
CA ILE A 133 1.57 11.76 -14.53
C ILE A 133 1.88 10.27 -14.69
N VAL A 134 1.36 9.44 -13.79
CA VAL A 134 1.61 7.99 -13.83
C VAL A 134 0.86 7.32 -14.99
N GLY A 135 -0.31 7.83 -15.35
CA GLY A 135 -1.18 7.26 -16.38
C GLY A 135 -1.81 5.93 -15.96
N ASN A 136 -1.99 5.69 -14.67
CA ASN A 136 -2.54 4.43 -14.13
C ASN A 136 -4.05 4.48 -13.84
N ALA A 137 -4.69 5.66 -13.79
CA ALA A 137 -6.13 5.74 -13.55
C ALA A 137 -6.77 6.97 -14.21
N ILE A 138 -8.00 6.82 -14.67
CA ILE A 138 -8.84 7.93 -15.13
C ILE A 138 -9.54 8.55 -13.91
N THR A 139 -9.27 9.83 -13.67
CA THR A 139 -9.86 10.63 -12.58
C THR A 139 -10.85 11.69 -13.08
N LYS A 140 -10.83 12.02 -14.38
CA LYS A 140 -11.70 13.04 -14.96
C LYS A 140 -13.16 12.59 -14.90
N GLY A 141 -14.04 13.46 -14.40
CA GLY A 141 -15.47 13.18 -14.28
C GLY A 141 -15.81 12.17 -13.18
N LYS A 142 -14.90 11.91 -12.24
CA LYS A 142 -15.11 11.01 -11.10
C LYS A 142 -14.91 11.76 -9.78
N TYR A 143 -15.57 11.26 -8.73
CA TYR A 143 -15.50 11.77 -7.38
C TYR A 143 -14.37 11.08 -6.60
N ILE A 144 -13.88 11.73 -5.54
CA ILE A 144 -12.83 11.19 -4.67
C ILE A 144 -13.30 11.16 -3.22
N VAL A 145 -13.17 10.01 -2.55
CA VAL A 145 -13.45 9.82 -1.12
C VAL A 145 -12.15 9.46 -0.41
N PHE A 146 -11.85 10.08 0.73
CA PHE A 146 -10.72 9.69 1.56
C PHE A 146 -11.13 8.68 2.63
N GLY A 147 -10.21 7.79 2.99
CA GLY A 147 -10.39 6.89 4.12
C GLY A 147 -9.09 6.67 4.89
N SER A 148 -9.25 6.19 6.12
CA SER A 148 -8.22 5.81 7.08
C SER A 148 -7.51 4.52 6.63
N GLY A 149 -6.84 4.63 5.48
CA GLY A 149 -6.33 3.52 4.68
C GLY A 149 -7.39 2.94 3.75
N SER A 150 -6.95 2.13 2.77
CA SER A 150 -7.87 1.39 1.90
C SER A 150 -8.79 0.46 2.69
N THR A 151 -8.34 -0.03 3.86
CA THR A 151 -9.14 -0.89 4.75
C THR A 151 -10.50 -0.29 5.12
N GLN A 152 -10.57 1.01 5.41
CA GLN A 152 -11.87 1.65 5.71
C GLN A 152 -12.72 1.77 4.44
N LEU A 153 -12.08 2.14 3.32
CA LEU A 153 -12.75 2.32 2.03
C LEU A 153 -13.32 1.02 1.45
N LEU A 154 -12.68 -0.12 1.70
CA LEU A 154 -13.17 -1.44 1.27
C LEU A 154 -14.55 -1.72 1.88
N ASN A 155 -14.70 -1.50 3.19
CA ASN A 155 -16.01 -1.67 3.84
C ASN A 155 -17.00 -0.55 3.47
N ALA A 156 -16.54 0.70 3.34
CA ALA A 156 -17.39 1.80 2.88
C ALA A 156 -17.98 1.51 1.49
N ALA A 157 -17.19 0.91 0.60
CA ALA A 157 -17.63 0.52 -0.74
C ALA A 157 -18.62 -0.66 -0.70
N VAL A 158 -18.38 -1.68 0.14
CA VAL A 158 -19.36 -2.76 0.35
C VAL A 158 -20.68 -2.20 0.86
N TYR A 159 -20.65 -1.34 1.89
CA TYR A 159 -21.82 -0.65 2.40
C TYR A 159 -22.56 0.15 1.33
N ALA A 160 -21.83 0.95 0.53
CA ALA A 160 -22.44 1.81 -0.47
C ALA A 160 -23.08 1.03 -1.64
N LEU A 161 -22.49 -0.10 -2.01
CA LEU A 161 -22.98 -0.97 -3.09
C LEU A 161 -24.07 -1.95 -2.64
N SER A 162 -24.25 -2.12 -1.33
CA SER A 162 -25.33 -2.93 -0.77
C SER A 162 -26.72 -2.30 -0.94
N PRO A 163 -27.77 -3.12 -1.07
CA PRO A 163 -29.15 -2.63 -1.09
C PRO A 163 -29.54 -2.04 0.26
N ASN A 164 -30.43 -1.05 0.27
CA ASN A 164 -31.04 -0.52 1.49
C ASN A 164 -32.23 -1.40 1.97
N SER A 165 -32.15 -2.73 1.77
CA SER A 165 -33.23 -3.67 2.10
C SER A 165 -32.67 -4.96 2.68
N SER A 166 -33.04 -5.27 3.92
CA SER A 166 -32.59 -6.44 4.67
C SER A 166 -33.18 -7.76 4.17
N MET A 167 -34.05 -7.74 3.15
CA MET A 167 -34.70 -8.96 2.63
C MET A 167 -33.80 -9.79 1.71
N SER A 168 -32.75 -9.19 1.13
CA SER A 168 -31.83 -9.89 0.24
C SER A 168 -30.43 -9.23 0.32
N PRO A 169 -29.55 -9.69 1.23
CA PRO A 169 -28.22 -9.12 1.37
C PRO A 169 -27.42 -9.24 0.06
N ALA A 170 -26.56 -8.25 -0.20
CA ALA A 170 -25.59 -8.36 -1.28
C ALA A 170 -24.58 -9.49 -1.00
N LYS A 171 -24.29 -10.27 -2.03
CA LYS A 171 -23.35 -11.39 -1.98
C LYS A 171 -21.96 -10.89 -2.30
N VAL A 172 -21.11 -10.79 -1.29
CA VAL A 172 -19.72 -10.33 -1.43
C VAL A 172 -18.82 -11.52 -1.74
N VAL A 173 -18.07 -11.43 -2.84
CA VAL A 173 -17.23 -12.52 -3.36
C VAL A 173 -15.85 -12.02 -3.79
N ALA A 174 -14.89 -12.93 -3.89
CA ALA A 174 -13.56 -12.64 -4.44
C ALA A 174 -13.00 -13.87 -5.17
N THR A 175 -12.19 -13.64 -6.21
CA THR A 175 -11.55 -14.73 -6.98
C THR A 175 -10.28 -15.20 -6.27
N ALA A 176 -10.21 -16.47 -5.88
CA ALA A 176 -9.03 -17.02 -5.21
C ALA A 176 -7.82 -17.17 -6.16
N PRO A 177 -6.57 -17.03 -5.65
CA PRO A 177 -6.24 -16.57 -4.30
C PRO A 177 -6.48 -15.05 -4.14
N TYR A 178 -7.02 -14.63 -3.01
CA TYR A 178 -7.38 -13.23 -2.75
C TYR A 178 -6.89 -12.73 -1.38
N TYR A 179 -6.88 -11.41 -1.21
CA TYR A 179 -6.51 -10.79 0.06
C TYR A 179 -7.47 -11.21 1.19
N PRO A 180 -6.97 -11.85 2.29
CA PRO A 180 -7.84 -12.47 3.29
C PRO A 180 -8.79 -11.50 3.99
N VAL A 181 -8.43 -10.21 4.04
CA VAL A 181 -9.23 -9.18 4.70
C VAL A 181 -10.58 -8.98 4.04
N TYR A 182 -10.76 -9.27 2.74
CA TYR A 182 -12.10 -9.22 2.13
C TYR A 182 -13.07 -10.14 2.87
N ARG A 183 -12.68 -11.39 3.13
CA ARG A 183 -13.48 -12.33 3.91
C ARG A 183 -13.62 -11.87 5.36
N THR A 184 -12.50 -11.67 6.05
CA THR A 184 -12.53 -11.46 7.50
C THR A 184 -13.19 -10.14 7.87
N GLN A 185 -13.03 -9.09 7.07
CA GLN A 185 -13.67 -7.79 7.31
C GLN A 185 -15.18 -7.86 7.05
N THR A 186 -15.61 -8.41 5.91
CA THR A 186 -17.04 -8.55 5.60
C THR A 186 -17.76 -9.39 6.66
N GLN A 187 -17.14 -10.48 7.13
CA GLN A 187 -17.67 -11.30 8.22
C GLN A 187 -17.67 -10.57 9.57
N PHE A 188 -16.62 -9.82 9.87
CA PHE A 188 -16.50 -9.08 11.13
C PHE A 188 -17.61 -8.03 11.29
N PHE A 189 -17.93 -7.29 10.22
CA PHE A 189 -18.99 -6.27 10.27
C PHE A 189 -20.39 -6.86 10.38
N ASN A 190 -20.59 -8.11 9.92
CA ASN A 190 -21.81 -8.91 10.13
C ASN A 190 -23.13 -8.13 9.90
N SER A 191 -23.17 -7.35 8.80
CA SER A 191 -24.33 -6.54 8.45
C SER A 191 -25.49 -7.41 7.92
N ARG A 192 -26.72 -6.90 8.01
CA ARG A 192 -27.89 -7.51 7.35
C ARG A 192 -27.95 -7.21 5.86
N ASP A 193 -27.16 -6.25 5.38
CA ASP A 193 -27.23 -5.76 4.00
C ASP A 193 -26.21 -6.45 3.08
N PHE A 194 -25.30 -7.25 3.63
CA PHE A 194 -24.33 -8.03 2.88
C PHE A 194 -23.85 -9.27 3.63
N SER A 195 -23.50 -10.31 2.90
CA SER A 195 -22.85 -11.52 3.41
C SER A 195 -21.65 -11.89 2.55
N TYR A 196 -20.62 -12.47 3.17
CA TYR A 196 -19.49 -13.03 2.41
C TYR A 196 -19.85 -14.43 1.91
N GLU A 197 -19.87 -14.61 0.59
CA GLU A 197 -20.38 -15.81 -0.10
C GLU A 197 -19.29 -16.62 -0.81
N GLY A 198 -18.03 -16.44 -0.40
CA GLY A 198 -16.92 -17.26 -0.85
C GLY A 198 -16.37 -16.88 -2.23
N GLU A 199 -15.93 -17.89 -2.97
CA GLU A 199 -15.21 -17.70 -4.22
C GLU A 199 -16.13 -17.32 -5.38
N THR A 200 -15.68 -16.35 -6.19
CA THR A 200 -16.38 -15.93 -7.41
C THR A 200 -16.67 -17.10 -8.37
N SER A 201 -15.77 -18.09 -8.44
CA SER A 201 -15.90 -19.28 -9.29
C SER A 201 -17.22 -20.04 -9.07
N SER A 202 -17.71 -20.08 -7.84
CA SER A 202 -18.95 -20.76 -7.45
C SER A 202 -20.21 -20.09 -8.02
N TRP A 203 -20.09 -18.85 -8.49
CA TRP A 203 -21.21 -17.98 -8.84
C TRP A 203 -21.31 -17.64 -10.34
N LYS A 204 -20.30 -17.95 -11.17
CA LYS A 204 -20.26 -17.56 -12.60
C LYS A 204 -21.53 -17.90 -13.39
N ASN A 205 -22.16 -19.03 -13.09
CA ASN A 205 -23.37 -19.51 -13.77
C ASN A 205 -24.60 -19.50 -12.86
N LYS A 206 -24.52 -18.86 -11.70
CA LYS A 206 -25.58 -18.83 -10.67
C LYS A 206 -25.99 -17.39 -10.30
N THR A 207 -25.66 -16.43 -11.16
CA THR A 207 -26.11 -15.05 -11.01
C THR A 207 -27.60 -14.99 -11.30
N ASP A 208 -28.41 -15.18 -10.26
CA ASP A 208 -29.85 -14.92 -10.32
C ASP A 208 -30.11 -13.42 -10.54
N LYS A 209 -31.14 -13.09 -11.33
CA LYS A 209 -31.58 -11.71 -11.58
C LYS A 209 -32.05 -10.99 -10.32
N ASN A 210 -32.31 -11.71 -9.23
CA ASN A 210 -32.73 -11.11 -7.96
C ASN A 210 -31.58 -10.95 -6.95
N SER A 211 -30.38 -11.48 -7.22
CA SER A 211 -29.23 -11.36 -6.32
C SER A 211 -28.31 -10.22 -6.75
N ILE A 212 -27.92 -9.37 -5.79
CA ILE A 212 -26.85 -8.37 -5.97
C ILE A 212 -25.53 -9.02 -5.61
N PHE A 213 -24.52 -8.88 -6.47
CA PHE A 213 -23.17 -9.35 -6.21
C PHE A 213 -22.22 -8.17 -6.08
N ILE A 214 -21.30 -8.25 -5.12
CA ILE A 214 -20.18 -7.31 -4.98
C ILE A 214 -18.90 -8.13 -5.11
N GLU A 215 -18.21 -8.01 -6.24
CA GLU A 215 -16.93 -8.67 -6.49
C GLU A 215 -15.76 -7.77 -6.10
N PHE A 216 -14.92 -8.23 -5.17
CA PHE A 216 -13.59 -7.63 -4.97
C PHE A 216 -12.64 -8.08 -6.07
N VAL A 217 -12.09 -7.12 -6.80
CA VAL A 217 -11.09 -7.35 -7.85
C VAL A 217 -9.79 -6.69 -7.44
N THR A 218 -8.73 -7.45 -7.21
CA THR A 218 -7.42 -6.90 -6.81
C THR A 218 -6.44 -6.98 -7.96
N SER A 219 -5.97 -5.84 -8.46
CA SER A 219 -5.21 -5.80 -9.71
C SER A 219 -4.16 -4.69 -9.67
N PRO A 220 -2.87 -5.02 -9.47
CA PRO A 220 -2.27 -6.36 -9.32
C PRO A 220 -2.75 -7.10 -8.07
N ASN A 221 -2.93 -8.41 -8.19
CA ASN A 221 -3.49 -9.25 -7.14
C ASN A 221 -2.55 -9.46 -5.96
N ASN A 222 -3.13 -9.68 -4.78
CA ASN A 222 -2.45 -10.16 -3.59
C ASN A 222 -2.93 -11.59 -3.34
N PRO A 223 -2.07 -12.62 -3.54
CA PRO A 223 -0.62 -12.55 -3.37
C PRO A 223 0.24 -12.53 -4.64
N ASP A 224 -0.29 -12.91 -5.79
CA ASP A 224 0.53 -13.34 -6.94
C ASP A 224 0.94 -12.21 -7.91
N GLY A 225 0.49 -10.97 -7.69
CA GLY A 225 0.89 -9.81 -8.49
C GLY A 225 0.35 -9.81 -9.92
N LYS A 226 -0.60 -10.69 -10.27
CA LYS A 226 -1.20 -10.70 -11.61
C LYS A 226 -2.17 -9.54 -11.78
N LEU A 227 -2.21 -8.95 -12.96
CA LEU A 227 -3.30 -8.06 -13.34
C LEU A 227 -4.56 -8.89 -13.55
N THR A 228 -5.57 -8.65 -12.73
CA THR A 228 -6.87 -9.32 -12.79
C THR A 228 -7.96 -8.36 -13.25
N LYS A 229 -9.10 -8.95 -13.60
CA LYS A 229 -10.36 -8.29 -13.95
C LYS A 229 -11.51 -9.03 -13.27
N GLU A 230 -12.66 -8.39 -13.25
CA GLU A 230 -13.93 -8.97 -12.84
C GLU A 230 -14.23 -10.26 -13.61
N VAL A 231 -14.93 -11.17 -12.94
CA VAL A 231 -15.25 -12.51 -13.46
C VAL A 231 -16.76 -12.72 -13.52
N LEU A 232 -17.53 -12.06 -12.65
CA LEU A 232 -18.98 -12.04 -12.77
C LEU A 232 -19.42 -10.96 -13.76
N GLU A 233 -20.47 -11.29 -14.52
CA GLU A 233 -21.06 -10.40 -15.50
C GLU A 233 -22.55 -10.24 -15.20
N GLY A 234 -23.11 -9.06 -15.52
CA GLY A 234 -24.54 -8.80 -15.43
C GLY A 234 -24.88 -7.49 -14.72
N PRO A 235 -26.14 -7.01 -14.86
CA PRO A 235 -26.54 -5.69 -14.39
C PRO A 235 -26.55 -5.54 -12.86
N ASN A 236 -26.64 -6.66 -12.13
CA ASN A 236 -26.66 -6.69 -10.65
C ASN A 236 -25.29 -7.01 -10.04
N VAL A 237 -24.24 -7.11 -10.87
CA VAL A 237 -22.87 -7.28 -10.41
C VAL A 237 -22.24 -5.91 -10.28
N LYS A 238 -21.68 -5.63 -9.11
CA LYS A 238 -20.87 -4.46 -8.82
C LYS A 238 -19.46 -4.92 -8.49
N SER A 239 -18.46 -4.14 -8.88
CA SER A 239 -17.06 -4.47 -8.66
C SER A 239 -16.37 -3.38 -7.84
N ILE A 240 -15.54 -3.80 -6.89
CA ILE A 240 -14.63 -2.95 -6.13
C ILE A 240 -13.22 -3.29 -6.59
N TYR A 241 -12.58 -2.38 -7.33
CA TYR A 241 -11.19 -2.58 -7.74
C TYR A 241 -10.23 -2.08 -6.67
N ASP A 242 -9.61 -3.00 -5.95
CA ASP A 242 -8.46 -2.67 -5.12
C ASP A 242 -7.20 -2.55 -6.01
N ARG A 243 -6.78 -1.30 -6.20
CA ARG A 243 -5.64 -0.87 -7.01
C ARG A 243 -4.43 -0.50 -6.14
N ALA A 244 -4.34 -1.00 -4.90
CA ALA A 244 -3.24 -0.67 -3.98
C ALA A 244 -1.85 -0.90 -4.59
N TYR A 245 -1.69 -1.91 -5.44
CA TYR A 245 -0.41 -2.25 -6.09
C TYR A 245 -0.29 -1.74 -7.54
N TYR A 246 -1.27 -0.99 -8.07
CA TYR A 246 -1.28 -0.56 -9.49
C TYR A 246 -0.37 0.65 -9.72
N TRP A 247 0.90 0.48 -9.40
CA TRP A 247 1.96 1.47 -9.52
C TRP A 247 3.16 0.89 -10.27
N PRO A 248 3.97 1.73 -10.94
CA PRO A 248 5.21 1.32 -11.61
C PRO A 248 6.21 0.57 -10.72
N HIS A 249 6.04 0.65 -9.39
CA HIS A 249 6.77 -0.14 -8.40
C HIS A 249 6.65 -1.63 -8.67
N PHE A 250 5.41 -2.10 -8.84
CA PHE A 250 5.07 -3.52 -8.75
C PHE A 250 4.71 -4.14 -10.09
N THR A 251 4.14 -3.34 -10.99
CA THR A 251 3.65 -3.81 -12.28
C THR A 251 3.99 -2.84 -13.40
N ALA A 252 4.01 -3.34 -14.63
CA ALA A 252 3.90 -2.46 -15.79
C ALA A 252 2.52 -1.79 -15.76
N ILE A 253 2.44 -0.54 -16.23
CA ILE A 253 1.18 0.15 -16.47
C ILE A 253 0.82 -0.07 -17.95
N PRO A 254 -0.06 -1.03 -18.29
CA PRO A 254 -0.48 -1.24 -19.68
C PRO A 254 -1.38 -0.11 -20.18
N SER A 255 -2.29 0.36 -19.34
CA SER A 255 -3.25 1.43 -19.65
C SER A 255 -3.80 2.06 -18.37
N PRO A 256 -4.39 3.26 -18.45
CA PRO A 256 -5.15 3.81 -17.33
C PRO A 256 -6.33 2.89 -16.97
N ALA A 257 -6.55 2.64 -15.68
CA ALA A 257 -7.75 1.98 -15.19
C ALA A 257 -8.95 2.95 -15.24
N ASP A 258 -10.11 2.47 -15.67
CA ASP A 258 -11.33 3.27 -15.81
C ASP A 258 -12.56 2.59 -15.17
N ASP A 259 -12.34 1.88 -14.07
CA ASP A 259 -13.42 1.16 -13.39
C ASP A 259 -14.36 2.12 -12.63
N ASP A 260 -15.56 1.65 -12.30
CA ASP A 260 -16.59 2.44 -11.64
C ASP A 260 -16.23 2.82 -10.19
N LEU A 261 -15.51 1.93 -9.48
CA LEU A 261 -15.01 2.16 -8.13
C LEU A 261 -13.60 1.57 -7.97
N MET A 262 -12.61 2.45 -7.83
CA MET A 262 -11.20 2.07 -7.66
C MET A 262 -10.65 2.58 -6.33
N ILE A 263 -9.91 1.75 -5.60
CA ILE A 263 -9.33 2.10 -4.28
C ILE A 263 -7.80 2.07 -4.35
N PHE A 264 -7.18 3.13 -3.83
CA PHE A 264 -5.72 3.28 -3.75
C PHE A 264 -5.29 3.64 -2.32
N THR A 265 -4.00 3.49 -2.04
CA THR A 265 -3.43 3.86 -0.72
C THR A 265 -2.00 4.33 -0.81
N ILE A 266 -1.64 5.32 0.02
CA ILE A 266 -0.23 5.72 0.16
C ILE A 266 0.63 4.63 0.80
N SER A 267 0.02 3.63 1.46
CA SER A 267 0.73 2.51 2.06
C SER A 267 1.60 1.78 1.05
N LYS A 268 1.09 1.54 -0.17
CA LYS A 268 1.81 0.79 -1.21
C LYS A 268 2.41 1.69 -2.28
N LEU A 269 2.05 2.97 -2.31
CA LEU A 269 2.68 3.98 -3.16
C LEU A 269 3.93 4.60 -2.51
N THR A 270 3.80 5.15 -1.31
CA THR A 270 4.88 5.92 -0.66
C THR A 270 5.57 5.11 0.44
N GLY A 271 4.98 4.01 0.90
CA GLY A 271 5.49 3.29 2.05
C GLY A 271 4.96 3.77 3.41
N HIS A 272 4.15 4.83 3.45
CA HIS A 272 3.58 5.38 4.69
C HIS A 272 2.35 4.60 5.16
N ALA A 273 2.53 3.30 5.44
CA ALA A 273 1.45 2.43 5.90
C ALA A 273 0.88 2.86 7.27
N GLY A 274 1.72 3.43 8.15
CA GLY A 274 1.33 3.93 9.47
C GLY A 274 0.47 5.19 9.42
N SER A 275 0.55 5.99 8.34
CA SER A 275 -0.28 7.21 8.19
C SER A 275 -1.76 6.92 7.94
N ARG A 276 -2.12 5.66 7.66
CA ARG A 276 -3.50 5.22 7.42
C ARG A 276 -4.24 6.14 6.45
N PHE A 277 -3.72 6.32 5.24
CA PHE A 277 -4.39 7.14 4.23
C PHE A 277 -4.60 6.38 2.92
N GLY A 278 -5.82 6.47 2.40
CA GLY A 278 -6.22 5.93 1.12
C GLY A 278 -7.32 6.78 0.49
N TRP A 279 -7.57 6.55 -0.79
CA TRP A 279 -8.63 7.23 -1.52
C TRP A 279 -9.35 6.27 -2.45
N ALA A 280 -10.65 6.48 -2.62
CA ALA A 280 -11.46 5.85 -3.64
C ALA A 280 -11.72 6.86 -4.76
N ILE A 281 -11.69 6.40 -6.00
CA ILE A 281 -12.17 7.12 -7.18
C ILE A 281 -13.49 6.47 -7.58
N VAL A 282 -14.56 7.25 -7.56
CA VAL A 282 -15.94 6.76 -7.70
C VAL A 282 -16.61 7.46 -8.88
N LYS A 283 -17.20 6.69 -9.80
CA LYS A 283 -17.87 7.23 -10.98
C LYS A 283 -19.33 7.61 -10.71
N ASP A 284 -20.05 6.75 -10.00
CA ASP A 284 -21.47 6.94 -9.67
C ASP A 284 -21.63 7.88 -8.46
N GLU A 285 -22.35 8.98 -8.65
CA GLU A 285 -22.59 9.98 -7.61
C GLU A 285 -23.38 9.41 -6.42
N ALA A 286 -24.35 8.52 -6.64
CA ALA A 286 -25.13 7.92 -5.56
C ALA A 286 -24.26 7.00 -4.69
N VAL A 287 -23.31 6.29 -5.30
CA VAL A 287 -22.32 5.48 -4.56
C VAL A 287 -21.37 6.40 -3.79
N TYR A 288 -20.92 7.49 -4.40
CA TYR A 288 -20.09 8.50 -3.74
C TYR A 288 -20.76 9.08 -2.48
N GLU A 289 -22.01 9.51 -2.58
CA GLU A 289 -22.76 10.07 -1.45
C GLU A 289 -23.02 9.06 -0.33
N LYS A 290 -23.28 7.78 -0.68
CA LYS A 290 -23.37 6.71 0.33
C LYS A 290 -22.04 6.44 1.02
N MET A 291 -20.92 6.49 0.28
CA MET A 291 -19.59 6.37 0.88
C MET A 291 -19.30 7.57 1.80
N LEU A 292 -19.68 8.79 1.43
CA LEU A 292 -19.56 9.95 2.33
C LEU A 292 -20.40 9.79 3.60
N THR A 293 -21.63 9.28 3.47
CA THR A 293 -22.50 8.98 4.63
C THR A 293 -21.83 7.98 5.57
N TYR A 294 -21.23 6.92 5.03
CA TYR A 294 -20.45 5.96 5.82
C TYR A 294 -19.27 6.66 6.53
N MET A 295 -18.52 7.49 5.81
CA MET A 295 -17.35 8.18 6.35
C MET A 295 -17.70 9.17 7.47
N ASP A 296 -18.83 9.86 7.34
CA ASP A 296 -19.37 10.76 8.36
C ASP A 296 -19.69 9.98 9.64
N MET A 297 -20.47 8.89 9.50
CA MET A 297 -20.90 8.08 10.65
C MET A 297 -19.80 7.25 11.28
N ASN A 298 -18.82 6.79 10.49
CA ASN A 298 -17.78 5.91 11.01
C ASN A 298 -16.69 6.67 11.76
N THR A 299 -16.24 7.82 11.23
CA THR A 299 -15.08 8.54 11.79
C THR A 299 -15.14 10.06 11.65
N MET A 300 -16.23 10.65 11.13
CA MET A 300 -16.28 12.07 10.74
C MET A 300 -15.12 12.47 9.80
N GLY A 301 -14.87 11.61 8.81
CA GLY A 301 -13.77 11.77 7.85
C GLY A 301 -12.42 11.22 8.31
N VAL A 302 -11.32 11.80 7.81
CA VAL A 302 -9.94 11.31 8.03
C VAL A 302 -9.09 12.38 8.72
N SER A 303 -8.17 11.99 9.62
CA SER A 303 -7.25 12.91 10.33
C SER A 303 -6.64 13.98 9.40
N ARG A 304 -6.61 15.22 9.88
CA ARG A 304 -6.08 16.37 9.13
C ARG A 304 -4.57 16.28 8.97
N GLU A 305 -3.90 15.72 9.98
CA GLU A 305 -2.47 15.42 9.99
C GLU A 305 -2.13 14.38 8.92
N ALA A 306 -2.93 13.32 8.80
CA ALA A 306 -2.76 12.31 7.75
C ALA A 306 -2.93 12.91 6.34
N GLN A 307 -3.92 13.77 6.14
CA GLN A 307 -4.13 14.48 4.87
C GLN A 307 -2.97 15.45 4.57
N LEU A 308 -2.51 16.21 5.54
CA LEU A 308 -1.38 17.13 5.38
C LEU A 308 -0.09 16.38 5.05
N ARG A 309 0.18 15.28 5.76
CA ARG A 309 1.34 14.41 5.50
C ARG A 309 1.25 13.81 4.11
N ALA A 310 0.11 13.26 3.72
CA ALA A 310 -0.11 12.74 2.38
C ALA A 310 0.13 13.82 1.30
N LEU A 311 -0.39 15.04 1.49
CA LEU A 311 -0.18 16.15 0.56
C LEU A 311 1.30 16.45 0.36
N LYS A 312 2.07 16.57 1.44
CA LYS A 312 3.51 16.85 1.33
C LYS A 312 4.29 15.72 0.64
N LEU A 313 3.95 14.47 0.95
CA LEU A 313 4.59 13.32 0.32
C LEU A 313 4.28 13.26 -1.18
N LEU A 314 3.03 13.58 -1.57
CA LEU A 314 2.66 13.68 -2.98
C LEU A 314 3.34 14.87 -3.66
N ASP A 315 3.55 15.99 -2.96
CA ASP A 315 4.30 17.13 -3.48
C ASP A 315 5.73 16.72 -3.87
N VAL A 316 6.46 16.06 -2.97
CA VAL A 316 7.80 15.51 -3.25
C VAL A 316 7.75 14.47 -4.38
N ALA A 317 6.78 13.55 -4.35
CA ALA A 317 6.64 12.53 -5.40
C ALA A 317 6.37 13.12 -6.80
N LEU A 318 5.84 14.34 -6.87
CA LEU A 318 5.50 15.06 -8.10
C LEU A 318 6.51 16.15 -8.46
N GLU A 319 7.63 16.26 -7.73
CA GLU A 319 8.75 17.12 -8.10
C GLU A 319 9.36 16.69 -9.45
N GLY A 320 9.94 17.66 -10.16
CA GLY A 320 10.54 17.41 -11.48
C GLY A 320 9.52 16.86 -12.49
N ASP A 321 9.82 15.69 -13.05
CA ASP A 321 8.91 14.98 -13.97
C ASP A 321 8.03 13.92 -13.27
N GLY A 322 8.07 13.86 -11.94
CA GLY A 322 7.28 12.96 -11.11
C GLY A 322 7.67 11.48 -11.24
N LYS A 323 8.91 11.17 -11.66
CA LYS A 323 9.35 9.78 -11.89
C LYS A 323 10.33 9.22 -10.88
N GLU A 324 11.00 10.04 -10.09
CA GLU A 324 12.11 9.62 -9.23
C GLU A 324 11.72 8.51 -8.25
N ILE A 325 10.61 8.70 -7.51
CA ILE A 325 10.09 7.71 -6.56
C ILE A 325 9.79 6.36 -7.23
N PHE A 326 9.26 6.39 -8.46
CA PHE A 326 8.92 5.21 -9.23
C PHE A 326 10.15 4.51 -9.80
N GLN A 327 11.18 5.26 -10.19
CA GLN A 327 12.47 4.71 -10.63
C GLN A 327 13.20 4.03 -9.48
N PHE A 328 13.23 4.67 -8.30
CA PHE A 328 13.79 4.08 -7.09
C PHE A 328 13.07 2.78 -6.71
N ALA A 329 11.73 2.84 -6.61
CA ALA A 329 10.93 1.69 -6.21
C ALA A 329 11.03 0.54 -7.21
N TYR A 330 10.92 0.82 -8.51
CA TYR A 330 11.06 -0.22 -9.54
C TYR A 330 12.44 -0.88 -9.50
N SER A 331 13.51 -0.08 -9.43
CA SER A 331 14.88 -0.61 -9.42
C SER A 331 15.10 -1.52 -8.22
N THR A 332 14.65 -1.10 -7.04
CA THR A 332 14.72 -1.88 -5.80
C THR A 332 13.93 -3.19 -5.91
N MET A 333 12.67 -3.13 -6.33
CA MET A 333 11.82 -4.32 -6.43
C MET A 333 12.28 -5.29 -7.53
N ARG A 334 12.82 -4.77 -8.64
CA ARG A 334 13.40 -5.58 -9.72
C ARG A 334 14.63 -6.34 -9.23
N ASP A 335 15.56 -5.68 -8.54
CA ASP A 335 16.75 -6.33 -7.97
C ASP A 335 16.35 -7.49 -7.04
N ARG A 336 15.45 -7.20 -6.09
CA ARG A 336 14.94 -8.20 -5.14
C ARG A 336 14.32 -9.40 -5.85
N TRP A 337 13.52 -9.15 -6.88
CA TRP A 337 12.88 -10.21 -7.66
C TRP A 337 13.88 -11.05 -8.46
N ILE A 338 14.91 -10.44 -9.06
CA ILE A 338 15.97 -11.15 -9.79
C ILE A 338 16.73 -12.08 -8.85
N ARG A 339 17.23 -11.55 -7.73
CA ARG A 339 18.02 -12.32 -6.75
C ARG A 339 17.23 -13.50 -6.18
N LEU A 340 15.93 -13.31 -5.91
CA LEU A 340 15.07 -14.39 -5.46
C LEU A 340 14.92 -15.47 -6.53
N LYS A 341 14.61 -15.09 -7.77
CA LYS A 341 14.44 -16.04 -8.89
C LYS A 341 15.70 -16.88 -9.12
N GLU A 342 16.89 -16.28 -9.03
CA GLU A 342 18.17 -16.97 -9.19
C GLU A 342 18.41 -18.05 -8.13
N ILE A 343 17.85 -17.90 -6.92
CA ILE A 343 17.93 -18.91 -5.88
C ILE A 343 16.94 -20.03 -6.17
N ILE A 344 15.68 -19.68 -6.42
CA ILE A 344 14.63 -20.67 -6.64
C ILE A 344 14.88 -21.48 -7.92
N SER A 345 15.51 -20.90 -8.95
CA SER A 345 15.84 -21.61 -10.18
C SER A 345 16.88 -22.73 -10.00
N LYS A 346 17.56 -22.81 -8.85
CA LYS A 346 18.56 -23.85 -8.55
C LYS A 346 17.94 -25.12 -7.95
N THR A 347 16.64 -25.11 -7.67
CA THR A 347 15.92 -26.24 -7.08
C THR A 347 14.67 -26.58 -7.89
N LYS A 348 14.21 -27.82 -7.77
CA LYS A 348 12.89 -28.28 -8.25
C LYS A 348 11.86 -28.40 -7.12
N ARG A 349 12.25 -28.19 -5.85
CA ARG A 349 11.37 -28.26 -4.68
C ARG A 349 10.47 -27.06 -4.55
N PHE A 350 10.89 -25.89 -5.02
CA PHE A 350 10.10 -24.67 -4.93
C PHE A 350 9.87 -24.07 -6.33
N SER A 351 8.71 -23.45 -6.52
CA SER A 351 8.43 -22.63 -7.69
C SER A 351 7.87 -21.26 -7.28
N LEU A 352 7.92 -20.31 -8.20
CA LEU A 352 7.39 -18.96 -8.05
C LEU A 352 6.27 -18.71 -9.05
N GLN A 353 5.46 -17.69 -8.78
CA GLN A 353 4.44 -17.27 -9.72
C GLN A 353 5.04 -16.86 -11.08
N LYS A 354 4.29 -17.15 -12.15
CA LYS A 354 4.63 -16.74 -13.51
C LYS A 354 4.01 -15.38 -13.81
N ILE A 355 4.85 -14.38 -14.03
CA ILE A 355 4.46 -13.03 -14.46
C ILE A 355 5.28 -12.68 -15.70
N SER A 356 4.62 -12.50 -16.84
CA SER A 356 5.28 -12.15 -18.10
C SER A 356 5.73 -10.69 -18.10
N SER A 357 6.81 -10.40 -18.81
CA SER A 357 7.22 -9.03 -19.11
C SER A 357 6.15 -8.34 -19.96
N GLN A 358 5.94 -7.05 -19.71
CA GLN A 358 4.90 -6.26 -20.37
C GLN A 358 5.41 -4.87 -20.72
N TYR A 359 4.82 -4.26 -21.75
CA TYR A 359 5.07 -2.86 -22.05
C TYR A 359 4.46 -1.96 -20.98
N CYS A 360 5.24 -1.01 -20.48
CA CYS A 360 4.81 -0.04 -19.49
C CYS A 360 4.71 1.34 -20.14
N THR A 361 3.52 1.93 -20.17
CA THR A 361 3.27 3.26 -20.75
C THR A 361 3.98 4.37 -19.96
N PHE A 362 4.11 4.21 -18.64
CA PHE A 362 4.84 5.14 -17.78
C PHE A 362 6.34 5.20 -18.10
N PHE A 363 7.01 4.04 -18.15
CA PHE A 363 8.45 3.96 -18.47
C PHE A 363 8.74 3.97 -19.98
N LYS A 364 7.71 3.85 -20.83
CA LYS A 364 7.79 3.79 -22.30
C LYS A 364 8.74 2.70 -22.81
N ARG A 365 8.73 1.53 -22.16
CA ARG A 365 9.53 0.36 -22.53
C ARG A 365 8.90 -0.94 -22.05
N GLY A 366 9.32 -2.06 -22.64
CA GLY A 366 9.14 -3.38 -22.04
C GLY A 366 9.87 -3.46 -20.71
N ARG A 367 9.24 -4.05 -19.70
CA ARG A 367 9.87 -4.26 -18.39
C ARG A 367 9.50 -5.62 -17.80
N ASP A 368 10.42 -6.15 -17.01
CA ASP A 368 10.19 -7.38 -16.26
C ASP A 368 9.31 -7.14 -15.02
N ALA A 369 8.77 -8.23 -14.49
CA ALA A 369 8.00 -8.23 -13.25
C ALA A 369 8.82 -7.73 -12.05
N SER A 370 8.16 -7.05 -11.12
CA SER A 370 8.74 -6.56 -9.86
C SER A 370 7.74 -6.64 -8.71
N PRO A 371 7.10 -7.81 -8.48
CA PRO A 371 5.93 -7.92 -7.60
C PRO A 371 6.26 -7.59 -6.14
N ALA A 372 5.25 -7.14 -5.39
CA ALA A 372 5.39 -6.86 -3.96
C ALA A 372 5.67 -8.12 -3.11
N TYR A 373 5.24 -9.29 -3.61
CA TYR A 373 5.34 -10.56 -2.91
C TYR A 373 5.85 -11.66 -3.85
N ALA A 374 6.53 -12.63 -3.28
CA ALA A 374 6.72 -13.93 -3.88
C ALA A 374 5.59 -14.87 -3.43
N TRP A 375 4.96 -15.53 -4.38
CA TRP A 375 3.96 -16.56 -4.14
C TRP A 375 4.62 -17.91 -4.42
N LEU A 376 5.27 -18.41 -3.38
CA LEU A 376 6.12 -19.59 -3.44
C LEU A 376 5.26 -20.85 -3.27
N MET A 377 5.47 -21.85 -4.12
CA MET A 377 4.84 -23.16 -4.01
C MET A 377 5.88 -24.23 -3.69
N CYS A 378 5.60 -25.11 -2.73
CA CYS A 378 6.36 -26.34 -2.54
C CYS A 378 5.88 -27.40 -3.54
N GLU A 379 6.77 -27.90 -4.41
CA GLU A 379 6.49 -28.78 -5.56
C GLU A 379 6.53 -30.28 -5.24
N ARG A 380 7.22 -30.67 -4.15
CA ARG A 380 7.29 -32.07 -3.72
C ARG A 380 5.94 -32.52 -3.16
N GLN A 381 5.47 -33.72 -3.53
CA GLN A 381 4.17 -34.23 -3.07
C GLN A 381 4.11 -34.45 -1.55
N GLN A 382 5.25 -34.75 -0.92
CA GLN A 382 5.36 -34.90 0.53
C GLN A 382 5.33 -33.57 1.29
N ASP A 383 5.62 -32.44 0.62
CA ASP A 383 5.67 -31.11 1.23
C ASP A 383 4.24 -30.51 1.31
N LYS A 384 3.36 -31.18 2.06
CA LYS A 384 1.92 -30.84 2.13
C LYS A 384 1.62 -29.51 2.82
N ASN A 385 2.45 -29.11 3.79
CA ASN A 385 2.38 -27.81 4.44
C ASN A 385 3.68 -27.04 4.17
N CYS A 386 3.62 -26.14 3.19
CA CYS A 386 4.81 -25.38 2.78
C CYS A 386 5.19 -24.33 3.83
N TYR A 387 4.24 -23.84 4.62
CA TYR A 387 4.53 -22.90 5.70
C TYR A 387 5.38 -23.54 6.79
N GLU A 388 5.00 -24.72 7.30
CA GLU A 388 5.79 -25.44 8.32
C GLU A 388 7.22 -25.73 7.85
N ILE A 389 7.40 -26.03 6.56
CA ILE A 389 8.73 -26.26 5.97
C ILE A 389 9.58 -24.99 6.00
N LEU A 390 9.01 -23.85 5.62
CA LEU A 390 9.73 -22.57 5.63
C LEU A 390 9.96 -22.10 7.07
N GLU A 391 9.00 -22.27 7.96
CA GLU A 391 9.11 -21.93 9.38
C GLU A 391 10.23 -22.74 10.05
N ALA A 392 10.29 -24.05 9.81
CA ALA A 392 11.39 -24.91 10.27
C ALA A 392 12.76 -24.49 9.70
N ALA A 393 12.79 -23.84 8.53
CA ALA A 393 13.99 -23.24 7.96
C ALA A 393 14.28 -21.82 8.50
N GLY A 394 13.48 -21.32 9.43
CA GLY A 394 13.58 -19.97 9.99
C GLY A 394 13.14 -18.90 9.00
N ILE A 395 12.08 -19.13 8.22
CA ILE A 395 11.47 -18.18 7.30
C ILE A 395 9.98 -18.04 7.62
N ASN A 396 9.58 -16.89 8.12
CA ASN A 396 8.19 -16.62 8.50
C ASN A 396 7.47 -15.93 7.35
N GLY A 397 6.57 -16.66 6.67
CA GLY A 397 5.72 -16.15 5.59
C GLY A 397 4.26 -16.02 6.01
N ARG A 398 3.34 -15.93 5.03
CA ARG A 398 1.90 -16.11 5.25
C ARG A 398 1.42 -17.35 4.53
N GLU A 399 0.78 -18.25 5.27
CA GLU A 399 0.18 -19.49 4.76
C GLU A 399 -0.79 -19.26 3.59
N GLY A 400 -0.80 -20.17 2.63
CA GLY A 400 -1.65 -20.09 1.46
C GLY A 400 -3.14 -20.26 1.76
N SER A 401 -3.48 -21.07 2.75
CA SER A 401 -4.85 -21.27 3.28
C SER A 401 -5.57 -19.97 3.61
N LEU A 402 -4.84 -18.97 4.12
CA LEU A 402 -5.39 -17.66 4.45
C LEU A 402 -5.97 -16.98 3.21
N TYR A 403 -5.36 -17.18 2.04
CA TYR A 403 -5.74 -16.61 0.74
C TYR A 403 -6.74 -17.48 -0.02
N SER A 404 -7.29 -18.51 0.62
CA SER A 404 -8.11 -19.55 -0.02
C SER A 404 -7.34 -20.28 -1.12
N ALA A 405 -6.06 -20.56 -0.87
CA ALA A 405 -5.22 -21.41 -1.70
C ALA A 405 -4.81 -22.69 -0.96
N ASP A 406 -4.21 -23.62 -1.70
CA ASP A 406 -3.66 -24.85 -1.16
C ASP A 406 -2.52 -24.59 -0.14
N ASN A 407 -2.38 -25.44 0.88
CA ASN A 407 -1.35 -25.34 1.94
C ASN A 407 0.09 -25.46 1.41
N ARG A 408 0.25 -25.86 0.14
CA ARG A 408 1.54 -25.85 -0.54
C ARG A 408 2.02 -24.47 -0.94
N TYR A 409 1.22 -23.43 -0.76
CA TYR A 409 1.62 -22.04 -1.05
C TYR A 409 1.98 -21.25 0.20
N VAL A 410 2.96 -20.35 0.06
CA VAL A 410 3.31 -19.34 1.05
C VAL A 410 3.57 -18.00 0.35
N ARG A 411 3.01 -16.92 0.89
CA ARG A 411 3.35 -15.55 0.47
C ARG A 411 4.55 -15.04 1.27
N LEU A 412 5.59 -14.63 0.58
CA LEU A 412 6.79 -13.99 1.13
C LEU A 412 6.85 -12.53 0.71
N SER A 413 7.03 -11.63 1.67
CA SER A 413 7.11 -10.18 1.46
C SER A 413 8.47 -9.76 0.89
N LEU A 414 8.44 -9.02 -0.20
CA LEU A 414 9.63 -8.44 -0.84
C LEU A 414 9.75 -6.94 -0.61
N ILE A 415 8.81 -6.36 0.13
CA ILE A 415 8.68 -4.90 0.35
C ILE A 415 9.15 -4.46 1.74
N ARG A 416 9.72 -5.37 2.55
CA ARG A 416 10.26 -5.02 3.87
C ARG A 416 11.62 -4.30 3.78
N SER A 417 12.31 -4.12 4.90
CA SER A 417 13.62 -3.47 4.96
C SER A 417 14.67 -4.22 4.13
N GLN A 418 15.85 -3.62 3.91
CA GLN A 418 16.94 -4.34 3.24
C GLN A 418 17.44 -5.51 4.10
N ASP A 419 17.55 -5.31 5.42
CA ASP A 419 17.91 -6.36 6.37
C ASP A 419 16.97 -7.57 6.28
N ASP A 420 15.65 -7.35 6.32
CA ASP A 420 14.66 -8.41 6.19
C ASP A 420 14.86 -9.22 4.89
N PHE A 421 15.15 -8.52 3.79
CA PHE A 421 15.36 -9.14 2.50
C PHE A 421 16.67 -9.95 2.44
N GLU A 422 17.78 -9.42 2.97
CA GLU A 422 19.06 -10.14 3.01
C GLU A 422 18.97 -11.41 3.88
N ILE A 423 18.31 -11.33 5.03
CA ILE A 423 18.10 -12.48 5.91
C ILE A 423 17.25 -13.54 5.20
N LEU A 424 16.16 -13.14 4.54
CA LEU A 424 15.31 -14.04 3.73
C LEU A 424 16.12 -14.76 2.65
N ILE A 425 16.89 -14.02 1.87
CA ILE A 425 17.71 -14.54 0.77
C ILE A 425 18.76 -15.52 1.29
N ASN A 426 19.42 -15.22 2.42
CA ASN A 426 20.40 -16.11 3.02
C ASN A 426 19.77 -17.41 3.53
N LYS A 427 18.61 -17.34 4.21
CA LYS A 427 17.89 -18.53 4.67
C LYS A 427 17.42 -19.40 3.49
N LEU A 428 16.91 -18.79 2.42
CA LEU A 428 16.52 -19.51 1.20
C LEU A 428 17.71 -20.19 0.51
N LYS A 429 18.87 -19.53 0.42
CA LYS A 429 20.09 -20.16 -0.11
C LYS A 429 20.48 -21.41 0.69
N ILE A 430 20.47 -21.30 2.02
CA ILE A 430 20.79 -22.43 2.90
C ILE A 430 19.77 -23.56 2.71
N LEU A 431 18.48 -23.24 2.69
CA LEU A 431 17.41 -24.22 2.49
C LEU A 431 17.55 -24.95 1.16
N VAL A 432 17.79 -24.22 0.06
CA VAL A 432 17.98 -24.76 -1.28
C VAL A 432 19.26 -25.59 -1.40
N SER A 433 20.34 -25.22 -0.70
CA SER A 433 21.61 -25.99 -0.72
C SER A 433 21.60 -27.29 0.07
N LYS A 434 20.62 -27.47 0.96
CA LYS A 434 20.44 -28.69 1.78
C LYS A 434 19.59 -29.75 1.08
N GLU A 435 19.07 -29.45 -0.11
CA GLU A 435 18.41 -30.42 -0.98
C GLU A 435 19.42 -31.25 -1.77
#